data_AF-A0A3D4LKP8-F1
#
_entry.id   AF-A0A3D4LKP8-F1
#
_cell.length_a   1.000
_cell.length_b   1.000
_cell.length_c   1.000
_cell.angle_alpha   90.00
_cell.angle_beta   90.00
_cell.angle_gamma   90.00
#
_symmetry.space_group_name_H-M   'P 1'
#
loop_
_entity.id
_entity.type
_entity.pdbx_description
1 polymer ?
#
loop_
_entity_poly.entity_id
_entity_poly.type
_entity_poly.pdbx_seq_one_letter_code
_entity_poly.pdbx_strand_id
1 'polypeptide(L)'
;MNTIIRRIIIYILIICFLTAAWTQLLAFQGVNFDVQTVVVTIFTIAAGIILIRLLFKDINNLKKARLIRENFILKVKTAVISEISGEKIHHKPIHIEDTEIYVSYFGILFNGKIAKFNQDGIRLTAMNIGNDYISFTYGNEEQMKNLRIVRPDIEPEAMNEMINKFRYETGITPTMFEE
;
A
#
# COMPACT_ATOMS: atom_id res chain seq x y z
N MET A 1 2.24 7.68 2.06
CA MET A 1 1.69 8.36 0.86
C MET A 1 2.80 8.92 -0.02
N ASN A 2 3.77 9.64 0.55
CA ASN A 2 4.91 10.24 -0.19
C ASN A 2 5.68 9.23 -1.05
N THR A 3 5.87 8.00 -0.57
CA THR A 3 6.50 6.91 -1.35
C THR A 3 5.74 6.58 -2.64
N ILE A 4 4.41 6.61 -2.64
CA ILE A 4 3.57 6.36 -3.83
C ILE A 4 3.73 7.53 -4.82
N ILE A 5 3.66 8.77 -4.33
CA ILE A 5 3.83 9.98 -5.13
C ILE A 5 5.21 9.99 -5.80
N ARG A 6 6.27 9.67 -5.05
CA ARG A 6 7.63 9.58 -5.58
C ARG A 6 7.74 8.58 -6.74
N ARG A 7 7.14 7.39 -6.63
CA ARG A 7 7.13 6.40 -7.72
C ARG A 7 6.38 6.91 -8.95
N ILE A 8 5.22 7.53 -8.76
CA ILE A 8 4.44 8.14 -9.86
C ILE A 8 5.28 9.17 -10.61
N ILE A 9 5.96 10.08 -9.90
CA ILE A 9 6.83 11.09 -10.51
C ILE A 9 7.95 10.41 -11.31
N ILE A 10 8.60 9.38 -10.75
CA ILE A 10 9.65 8.63 -11.46
C ILE A 10 9.11 8.00 -12.75
N TYR A 11 7.94 7.35 -12.72
CA TYR A 11 7.36 6.76 -13.93
C TYR A 11 7.06 7.81 -15.00
N ILE A 12 6.51 8.97 -14.60
CA ILE A 12 6.24 10.08 -15.53
C ILE A 12 7.55 10.58 -16.15
N LEU A 13 8.60 10.79 -15.35
CA LEU A 13 9.91 11.22 -15.85
C LEU A 13 10.52 10.22 -16.83
N ILE A 14 10.44 8.92 -16.55
CA ILE A 14 10.93 7.87 -17.46
C ILE A 14 10.14 7.88 -18.76
N ILE A 15 8.81 7.97 -18.70
CA ILE A 15 7.95 8.04 -19.89
C ILE A 15 8.31 9.27 -20.73
N CYS A 16 8.43 10.44 -20.11
CA CYS A 16 8.82 11.68 -20.79
C CYS A 16 10.20 11.55 -21.46
N PHE A 17 11.19 11.01 -20.73
CA PHE A 17 12.54 10.79 -21.26
C PHE A 17 12.53 9.83 -22.45
N LEU A 18 11.82 8.70 -22.35
CA LEU A 18 11.68 7.75 -23.44
C LEU A 18 11.01 8.40 -24.66
N THR A 19 9.93 9.17 -24.47
CA THR A 19 9.27 9.85 -25.59
C THR A 19 10.18 10.87 -26.28
N ALA A 20 10.99 11.62 -25.52
CA ALA A 20 11.94 12.59 -26.08
C ALA A 20 13.10 11.90 -26.82
N ALA A 21 13.63 10.81 -26.27
CA ALA A 21 14.64 10.00 -26.94
C ALA A 21 14.12 9.40 -28.25
N TRP A 22 12.86 8.93 -28.25
CA TRP A 22 12.20 8.42 -29.45
C TRP A 22 12.01 9.49 -30.52
N THR A 23 11.55 10.69 -30.15
CA THR A 23 11.37 11.78 -31.11
C THR A 23 12.71 12.21 -31.72
N GLN A 24 13.78 12.22 -30.93
CA GLN A 24 15.11 12.56 -31.41
C GLN A 24 15.68 11.46 -32.33
N LEU A 25 15.50 10.19 -31.99
CA LEU A 25 15.92 9.07 -32.83
C LEU A 25 15.24 9.11 -34.21
N LEU A 26 13.93 9.38 -34.25
CA LEU A 26 13.16 9.52 -35.48
C LEU A 26 13.63 10.71 -36.33
N ALA A 27 14.00 11.83 -35.69
CA ALA A 27 14.53 13.00 -36.38
C ALA A 27 15.90 12.75 -37.03
N PHE A 28 16.75 11.92 -36.40
CA PHE A 28 18.10 11.62 -36.90
C PHE A 28 18.14 10.50 -37.97
N GLN A 29 17.27 9.49 -37.90
CA GLN A 29 17.37 8.31 -38.77
C GLN A 29 16.65 8.44 -40.13
N GLY A 30 15.70 9.37 -40.29
CA GLY A 30 14.78 9.33 -41.43
C GLY A 30 13.98 8.01 -41.48
N VAL A 31 13.18 7.77 -42.53
CA VAL A 31 12.23 6.61 -42.62
C VAL A 31 12.93 5.26 -42.87
N ASN A 32 14.25 5.15 -42.68
CA ASN A 32 15.00 3.91 -42.93
C ASN A 32 15.06 3.06 -41.66
N PHE A 33 14.19 2.05 -41.59
CA PHE A 33 14.15 1.08 -40.49
C PHE A 33 15.04 -0.12 -40.77
N ASP A 34 16.17 -0.22 -40.06
CA ASP A 34 16.95 -1.46 -40.01
C ASP A 34 16.32 -2.46 -39.02
N VAL A 35 16.63 -3.75 -39.18
CA VAL A 35 16.19 -4.84 -38.31
C VAL A 35 16.52 -4.54 -36.84
N GLN A 36 17.69 -3.96 -36.57
CA GLN A 36 18.07 -3.54 -35.21
C GLN A 36 17.14 -2.48 -34.63
N THR A 37 16.76 -1.47 -35.42
CA THR A 37 15.80 -0.42 -35.01
C THR A 37 14.43 -1.02 -34.72
N VAL A 38 13.96 -1.98 -35.53
CA VAL A 38 12.67 -2.67 -35.30
C VAL A 38 12.69 -3.45 -33.99
N VAL A 39 13.76 -4.20 -33.70
CA VAL A 39 13.89 -4.95 -32.44
C VAL A 39 13.86 -4.00 -31.24
N VAL A 40 14.62 -2.90 -31.28
CA VAL A 40 14.62 -1.89 -30.19
C VAL A 40 13.23 -1.27 -30.01
N THR A 41 12.51 -1.01 -31.10
CA THR A 41 11.13 -0.46 -31.07
C THR A 41 10.16 -1.39 -30.34
N ILE A 42 10.24 -2.69 -30.57
CA ILE A 42 9.36 -3.65 -29.91
C ILE A 42 9.61 -3.66 -28.40
N PHE A 43 10.89 -3.67 -27.99
CA PHE A 43 11.24 -3.66 -26.57
C PHE A 43 10.82 -2.38 -25.85
N THR A 44 10.97 -1.21 -26.48
CA THR A 44 10.56 0.07 -25.88
C THR A 44 9.04 0.18 -25.76
N ILE A 45 8.27 -0.31 -26.74
CA ILE A 45 6.81 -0.38 -26.64
C ILE A 45 6.40 -1.29 -25.50
N ALA A 46 6.98 -2.48 -25.39
CA ALA A 46 6.69 -3.42 -24.31
C ALA A 46 7.01 -2.81 -22.92
N ALA A 47 8.17 -2.18 -22.78
CA ALA A 47 8.55 -1.47 -21.56
C ALA A 47 7.59 -0.31 -21.24
N GLY A 48 7.17 0.45 -22.26
CA GLY A 48 6.20 1.53 -22.13
C GLY A 48 4.84 1.04 -21.60
N ILE A 49 4.32 -0.08 -22.14
CA ILE A 49 3.08 -0.69 -21.67
C ILE A 49 3.20 -1.09 -20.18
N ILE A 50 4.33 -1.68 -19.78
CA ILE A 50 4.58 -2.06 -18.39
C ILE A 50 4.60 -0.82 -17.48
N LEU A 51 5.31 0.24 -17.87
CA LEU A 51 5.37 1.49 -17.11
C LEU A 51 4.00 2.14 -16.96
N ILE A 52 3.22 2.19 -18.03
CA ILE A 52 1.85 2.73 -18.00
C ILE A 52 0.97 1.93 -17.04
N ARG A 53 1.03 0.58 -17.08
CA ARG A 53 0.30 -0.27 -16.13
C ARG A 53 0.71 -0.01 -14.69
N LEU A 54 2.01 0.13 -14.41
CA LEU A 54 2.52 0.46 -13.08
C LEU A 54 2.07 1.84 -12.61
N LEU A 55 2.04 2.83 -13.51
CA LEU A 55 1.54 4.17 -13.24
C LEU A 55 0.06 4.16 -12.85
N PHE A 56 -0.80 3.49 -13.63
CA PHE A 56 -2.22 3.35 -13.29
C PHE A 56 -2.43 2.65 -11.96
N LYS A 57 -1.66 1.60 -11.68
CA LYS A 57 -1.70 0.90 -10.40
C LYS A 57 -1.37 1.84 -9.23
N ASP A 58 -0.31 2.63 -9.32
CA ASP A 58 0.08 3.54 -8.25
C ASP A 58 -0.86 4.76 -8.11
N ILE A 59 -1.47 5.24 -9.20
CA ILE A 59 -2.55 6.24 -9.14
C ILE A 59 -3.76 5.71 -8.36
N ASN A 60 -4.17 4.47 -8.63
CA ASN A 60 -5.26 3.83 -7.88
C ASN A 60 -4.87 3.61 -6.41
N ASN A 61 -3.61 3.21 -6.14
CA ASN A 61 -3.10 3.13 -4.77
C ASN A 61 -3.11 4.51 -4.08
N LEU A 62 -2.82 5.60 -4.79
CA LEU A 62 -2.87 6.95 -4.21
C LEU A 62 -4.29 7.32 -3.80
N LYS A 63 -5.30 7.00 -4.63
CA LYS A 63 -6.71 7.20 -4.28
C LYS A 63 -7.09 6.43 -3.02
N LYS A 64 -6.73 5.14 -2.95
CA LYS A 64 -6.96 4.29 -1.76
C LYS A 64 -6.23 4.81 -0.52
N ALA A 65 -4.97 5.20 -0.66
CA ALA A 65 -4.17 5.78 0.42
C ALA A 65 -4.80 7.07 0.94
N ARG A 66 -5.34 7.90 0.05
CA ARG A 66 -6.04 9.14 0.42
C ARG A 66 -7.31 8.84 1.21
N LEU A 67 -8.14 7.88 0.76
CA LEU A 67 -9.33 7.46 1.49
C LEU A 67 -9.01 6.97 2.91
N ILE A 68 -7.95 6.17 3.06
CA ILE A 68 -7.51 5.66 4.37
C ILE A 68 -7.02 6.81 5.25
N ARG A 69 -6.19 7.70 4.70
CA ARG A 69 -5.59 8.82 5.44
C ARG A 69 -6.62 9.87 5.87
N GLU A 70 -7.64 10.13 5.05
CA GLU A 70 -8.67 11.15 5.34
C GLU A 70 -9.76 10.62 6.28
N ASN A 71 -9.96 9.31 6.36
CA ASN A 71 -10.96 8.66 7.24
C ASN A 71 -10.30 7.77 8.30
N PHE A 72 -9.16 8.19 8.86
CA PHE A 72 -8.47 7.35 9.83
C PHE A 72 -9.25 7.25 11.15
N ILE A 73 -9.29 6.04 11.69
CA ILE A 73 -9.79 5.73 13.03
C ILE A 73 -8.63 5.75 14.02
N LEU A 74 -7.49 5.17 13.61
CA LEU A 74 -6.28 5.12 14.42
C LEU A 74 -5.09 5.63 13.60
N LYS A 75 -4.34 6.56 14.19
CA LYS A 75 -3.06 7.04 13.66
C LYS A 75 -1.96 6.64 14.64
N VAL A 76 -0.97 5.89 14.17
CA VAL A 76 0.19 5.49 14.96
C VAL A 76 1.42 6.16 14.38
N LYS A 77 2.11 6.94 15.21
CA LYS A 77 3.51 7.29 14.99
C LYS A 77 4.31 6.18 15.64
N THR A 78 5.31 5.64 14.94
CA THR A 78 6.14 4.48 15.34
C THR A 78 5.52 3.10 15.14
N ALA A 79 6.20 2.28 14.31
CA ALA A 79 6.79 1.00 14.73
C ALA A 79 6.52 -0.24 13.85
N VAL A 80 7.38 -1.22 14.12
CA VAL A 80 7.61 -2.53 13.49
C VAL A 80 6.30 -3.24 13.13
N ILE A 81 6.19 -3.66 11.88
CA ILE A 81 5.06 -4.43 11.36
C ILE A 81 5.52 -5.87 11.14
N SER A 82 4.73 -6.83 11.63
CA SER A 82 4.85 -8.24 11.27
C SER A 82 3.56 -8.71 10.60
N GLU A 83 3.64 -9.14 9.35
CA GLU A 83 2.52 -9.79 8.65
C GLU A 83 2.69 -11.31 8.79
N ILE A 84 1.71 -11.96 9.39
CA ILE A 84 1.66 -13.41 9.56
C ILE A 84 0.60 -13.94 8.56
N SER A 85 1.08 -14.57 7.49
CA SER A 85 0.24 -15.31 6.54
C SER A 85 0.43 -16.81 6.81
N GLY A 86 -0.65 -17.59 6.72
CA GLY A 86 -0.72 -19.02 7.10
C GLY A 86 0.24 -19.98 6.36
N GLU A 87 1.11 -19.48 5.50
CA GLU A 87 2.22 -20.23 4.92
C GLU A 87 3.45 -19.33 4.91
N LYS A 88 4.43 -19.68 5.74
CA LYS A 88 5.72 -19.01 5.98
C LYS A 88 5.64 -17.69 6.75
N ILE A 89 6.15 -17.77 7.98
CA ILE A 89 6.49 -16.66 8.84
C ILE A 89 7.53 -15.78 8.11
N HIS A 90 7.09 -14.74 7.42
CA HIS A 90 7.99 -13.69 6.94
C HIS A 90 8.27 -12.72 8.10
N HIS A 91 9.17 -13.12 9.00
CA HIS A 91 9.84 -12.19 9.92
C HIS A 91 10.76 -11.29 9.08
N LYS A 92 10.20 -10.27 8.44
CA LYS A 92 11.00 -9.16 7.95
C LYS A 92 10.66 -7.94 8.81
N PRO A 93 11.43 -7.65 9.88
CA PRO A 93 11.33 -6.38 10.56
C PRO A 93 11.63 -5.30 9.52
N ILE A 94 10.62 -4.53 9.15
CA ILE A 94 10.79 -3.37 8.29
C ILE A 94 11.46 -2.31 9.18
N HIS A 95 12.73 -2.03 8.89
CA HIS A 95 13.53 -1.04 9.60
C HIS A 95 12.85 0.32 9.65
N ILE A 96 13.13 1.00 10.76
CA ILE A 96 12.54 2.23 11.26
C ILE A 96 12.93 3.41 10.37
N GLU A 97 12.01 3.85 9.54
CA GLU A 97 11.84 5.27 9.23
C GLU A 97 10.56 5.71 9.97
N ASP A 98 10.53 6.93 10.52
CA ASP A 98 9.37 7.55 11.18
C ASP A 98 8.13 7.53 10.27
N THR A 99 7.48 6.37 10.24
CA THR A 99 6.43 6.08 9.28
C THR A 99 5.12 6.13 10.01
N GLU A 100 4.30 7.11 9.66
CA GLU A 100 2.93 7.20 10.14
C GLU A 100 2.11 6.05 9.55
N ILE A 101 1.50 5.26 10.42
CA ILE A 101 0.53 4.23 10.08
C ILE A 101 -0.86 4.81 10.28
N TYR A 102 -1.72 4.63 9.28
CA TYR A 102 -3.12 5.01 9.33
C TYR A 102 -3.98 3.78 9.17
N VAL A 103 -4.91 3.57 10.10
CA VAL A 103 -5.91 2.51 10.08
C VAL A 103 -7.27 3.15 9.89
N SER A 104 -8.04 2.69 8.91
CA SER A 104 -9.43 3.08 8.68
C SER A 104 -10.30 1.87 8.35
N TYR A 105 -11.60 2.09 8.20
CA TYR A 105 -12.52 1.10 7.65
C TYR A 105 -12.06 0.49 6.31
N PHE A 106 -11.38 1.27 5.47
CA PHE A 106 -10.98 0.87 4.11
C PHE A 106 -9.64 0.12 4.05
N GLY A 107 -8.89 0.03 5.15
CA GLY A 107 -7.60 -0.62 5.19
C GLY A 107 -6.58 0.08 6.07
N ILE A 108 -5.33 -0.40 5.96
CA ILE A 108 -4.17 0.14 6.66
C ILE A 108 -3.15 0.67 5.65
N LEU A 109 -2.73 1.91 5.84
CA LEU A 109 -1.71 2.59 5.04
C LEU A 109 -0.42 2.70 5.86
N PHE A 110 0.68 2.15 5.34
CA PHE A 110 2.00 2.21 5.97
C PHE A 110 3.09 2.24 4.91
N ASN A 111 4.06 3.16 4.99
CA ASN A 111 5.15 3.33 4.02
C ASN A 111 4.75 3.25 2.52
N GLY A 112 3.57 3.77 2.17
CA GLY A 112 3.05 3.70 0.80
C GLY A 112 2.68 2.28 0.32
N LYS A 113 2.61 1.32 1.23
CA LYS A 113 1.93 0.04 1.10
C LYS A 113 0.53 0.15 1.71
N ILE A 114 -0.39 -0.63 1.17
CA ILE A 114 -1.79 -0.65 1.58
C ILE A 114 -2.17 -2.10 1.85
N ALA A 115 -2.53 -2.40 3.09
CA ALA A 115 -3.28 -3.60 3.42
C ALA A 115 -4.77 -3.26 3.27
N LYS A 116 -5.38 -3.69 2.16
CA LYS A 116 -6.79 -3.42 1.88
C LYS A 116 -7.69 -4.44 2.58
N PHE A 117 -8.78 -3.96 3.15
CA PHE A 117 -9.90 -4.78 3.63
C PHE A 117 -11.19 -3.96 3.53
N ASN A 118 -12.32 -4.65 3.67
CA ASN A 118 -13.67 -4.13 3.38
C ASN A 118 -13.84 -3.58 1.96
N GLN A 119 -13.03 -4.09 1.02
CA GLN A 119 -13.03 -3.75 -0.40
C GLN A 119 -12.67 -4.99 -1.22
N ASP A 120 -13.16 -5.06 -2.47
CA ASP A 120 -12.79 -6.10 -3.44
C ASP A 120 -12.97 -7.54 -2.90
N GLY A 121 -14.01 -7.79 -2.09
CA GLY A 121 -14.28 -9.10 -1.48
C GLY A 121 -13.41 -9.50 -0.28
N ILE A 122 -12.44 -8.66 0.10
CA ILE A 122 -11.62 -8.85 1.31
C ILE A 122 -12.31 -8.17 2.47
N ARG A 123 -12.51 -8.87 3.59
CA ARG A 123 -13.19 -8.37 4.79
C ARG A 123 -12.26 -8.34 5.98
N LEU A 124 -12.39 -7.32 6.81
CA LEU A 124 -11.86 -7.35 8.16
C LEU A 124 -12.78 -8.20 9.03
N THR A 125 -12.22 -9.12 9.80
CA THR A 125 -12.98 -10.10 10.60
C THR A 125 -12.72 -9.97 12.09
N ALA A 126 -11.53 -9.52 12.49
CA ALA A 126 -11.20 -9.29 13.89
C ALA A 126 -10.14 -8.20 14.05
N MET A 127 -10.23 -7.50 15.18
CA MET A 127 -9.20 -6.61 15.71
C MET A 127 -8.94 -7.01 17.16
N ASN A 128 -7.70 -7.37 17.47
CA ASN A 128 -7.31 -7.77 18.83
C ASN A 128 -6.25 -6.80 19.34
N ILE A 129 -6.43 -6.30 20.55
CA ILE A 129 -5.53 -5.36 21.22
C ILE A 129 -4.85 -6.13 22.36
N GLY A 130 -3.57 -6.44 22.18
CA GLY A 130 -2.73 -7.04 23.19
C GLY A 130 -1.93 -5.98 23.96
N ASN A 131 -1.03 -6.44 24.82
CA ASN A 131 -0.15 -5.56 25.59
C ASN A 131 0.84 -4.79 24.71
N ASP A 132 1.49 -5.49 23.77
CA ASP A 132 2.57 -4.92 22.95
C ASP A 132 2.15 -4.58 21.50
N TYR A 133 1.05 -5.17 21.01
CA TYR A 133 0.63 -5.03 19.61
C TYR A 133 -0.89 -5.03 19.45
N ILE A 134 -1.34 -4.41 18.37
CA ILE A 134 -2.70 -4.52 17.83
C ILE A 134 -2.63 -5.39 16.58
N SER A 135 -3.47 -6.41 16.50
CA SER A 135 -3.56 -7.30 15.34
C SER A 135 -4.88 -7.15 14.60
N PHE A 136 -4.81 -7.26 13.28
CA PHE A 136 -5.93 -7.17 12.35
C PHE A 136 -5.99 -8.44 11.54
N THR A 137 -7.10 -9.16 11.64
CA THR A 137 -7.33 -10.37 10.85
C THR A 137 -8.28 -10.05 9.71
N TYR A 138 -7.81 -10.18 8.48
CA TYR A 138 -8.57 -9.85 7.27
C TYR A 138 -8.28 -10.83 6.15
N GLY A 139 -9.22 -10.97 5.22
CA GLY A 139 -9.10 -11.94 4.15
C GLY A 139 -10.41 -12.19 3.43
N ASN A 140 -10.41 -13.23 2.62
CA ASN A 140 -11.60 -13.85 2.06
C ASN A 140 -11.69 -15.29 2.60
N GLU A 141 -12.69 -16.05 2.16
CA GLU A 141 -12.90 -17.44 2.60
C GLU A 141 -11.71 -18.36 2.27
N GLU A 142 -10.93 -18.04 1.24
CA GLU A 142 -9.79 -18.84 0.79
C GLU A 142 -8.50 -18.53 1.56
N GLN A 143 -8.27 -17.26 1.89
CA GLN A 143 -7.03 -16.80 2.50
C GLN A 143 -7.26 -15.72 3.55
N MET A 144 -6.96 -16.06 4.80
CA MET A 144 -6.90 -15.14 5.92
C MET A 144 -5.46 -14.68 6.20
N LYS A 145 -5.31 -13.41 6.56
CA LYS A 145 -4.04 -12.78 6.92
C LYS A 145 -4.16 -12.10 8.27
N ASN A 146 -3.09 -12.10 9.05
CA ASN A 146 -2.99 -11.36 10.30
C ASN A 146 -1.88 -10.32 10.17
N LEU A 147 -2.22 -9.04 10.30
CA LEU A 147 -1.26 -7.94 10.33
C LEU A 147 -1.16 -7.40 11.75
N ARG A 148 0.06 -7.31 12.28
CA ARG A 148 0.32 -6.72 13.60
C ARG A 148 1.02 -5.39 13.47
N ILE A 149 0.56 -4.41 14.23
CA ILE A 149 1.22 -3.13 14.45
C ILE A 149 1.53 -3.01 15.94
N VAL A 150 2.61 -2.34 16.31
CA VAL A 150 2.89 -2.08 17.73
C VAL A 150 1.76 -1.27 18.34
N ARG A 151 1.45 -1.57 19.61
CA ARG A 151 0.44 -0.84 20.34
C ARG A 151 0.92 0.60 20.54
N PRO A 152 0.17 1.60 20.04
CA PRO A 152 0.46 2.98 20.31
C PRO A 152 0.28 3.28 21.81
N ASP A 153 1.12 4.15 22.34
CA ASP A 153 0.93 4.72 23.67
C ASP A 153 -0.27 5.67 23.64
N ILE A 154 -1.43 5.18 24.05
CA ILE A 154 -2.72 5.88 24.02
C ILE A 154 -3.32 5.81 25.42
N GLU A 155 -3.72 6.97 25.94
CA GLU A 155 -4.43 7.06 27.22
C GLU A 155 -5.73 6.23 27.21
N PRO A 156 -6.14 5.65 28.35
CA PRO A 156 -7.32 4.77 28.42
C PRO A 156 -8.61 5.37 27.82
N GLU A 157 -8.81 6.67 27.99
CA GLU A 157 -9.98 7.38 27.45
C GLU A 157 -9.96 7.43 25.91
N ALA A 158 -8.82 7.80 25.32
CA ALA A 158 -8.63 7.82 23.88
C ALA A 158 -8.65 6.39 23.27
N MET A 159 -8.22 5.37 24.03
CA MET A 159 -8.35 3.97 23.64
C MET A 159 -9.84 3.57 23.54
N ASN A 160 -10.65 3.94 24.53
CA ASN A 160 -12.09 3.67 24.52
C ASN A 160 -12.81 4.41 23.37
N GLU A 161 -12.44 5.65 23.09
CA GLU A 161 -12.97 6.40 21.94
C GLU A 161 -12.63 5.68 20.62
N MET A 162 -11.38 5.27 20.45
CA MET A 162 -10.93 4.53 19.28
C MET A 162 -11.69 3.21 19.10
N ILE A 163 -11.88 2.44 20.18
CA ILE A 163 -12.64 1.20 20.18
C ILE A 163 -14.10 1.44 19.75
N ASN A 164 -14.74 2.47 20.32
CA ASN A 164 -16.13 2.81 19.98
C ASN A 164 -16.27 3.25 18.53
N LYS A 165 -15.36 4.10 18.05
CA LYS A 165 -15.32 4.56 16.66
C LYS A 165 -15.10 3.39 15.71
N PHE A 166 -14.17 2.49 16.04
CA PHE A 166 -13.90 1.29 15.24
C PHE A 166 -15.11 0.37 15.14
N ARG A 167 -15.80 0.13 16.26
CA ARG A 167 -17.03 -0.66 16.26
C ARG A 167 -18.13 -0.02 15.43
N TYR A 168 -18.31 1.30 15.53
CA TYR A 168 -19.34 2.03 14.76
C TYR A 168 -19.06 2.02 13.25
N GLU A 169 -17.82 2.26 12.84
CA GLU A 169 -17.46 2.34 11.43
C GLU A 169 -17.31 0.98 10.76
N THR A 170 -16.84 -0.04 11.49
CA THR A 170 -16.49 -1.35 10.90
C THR A 170 -17.46 -2.47 11.25
N GLY A 171 -18.27 -2.30 12.29
CA GLY A 171 -19.09 -3.38 12.87
C GLY A 171 -18.30 -4.42 13.65
N ILE A 172 -16.96 -4.36 13.68
CA ILE A 172 -16.10 -5.26 14.44
C ILE A 172 -15.87 -4.66 15.82
N THR A 173 -16.15 -5.44 16.87
CA THR A 173 -15.83 -5.06 18.25
C THR A 173 -14.37 -5.46 18.53
N PRO A 174 -13.47 -4.50 18.78
CA PRO A 174 -12.11 -4.83 19.22
C PRO A 174 -12.14 -5.66 20.51
N THR A 175 -11.30 -6.68 20.57
CA THR A 175 -11.16 -7.56 21.74
C THR A 175 -9.83 -7.31 22.42
N MET A 176 -9.84 -7.20 23.75
CA MET A 176 -8.64 -7.02 24.56
C MET A 176 -8.19 -8.41 25.04
N PHE A 177 -6.90 -8.72 24.92
CA PHE A 177 -6.32 -9.92 25.52
C PHE A 177 -5.07 -9.57 26.32
N GLU A 178 -4.97 -10.13 27.52
CA GLU A 178 -3.75 -10.14 28.34
C GLU A 178 -2.94 -11.38 27.94
N GLU A 179 -2.16 -11.28 26.86
CA GLU A 179 -1.04 -12.19 26.60
C GLU A 179 0.27 -11.55 27.05
#